data_AF-A0A843W0U3-F1
#
_entry.id   AF-A0A843W0U3-F1
#
_cell.length_a   1.000
_cell.length_b   1.000
_cell.length_c   1.000
_cell.angle_alpha   90.00
_cell.angle_beta   90.00
_cell.angle_gamma   90.00
#
_symmetry.space_group_name_H-M   'P 1'
#
loop_
_entity.id
_entity.type
_entity.pdbx_description
1 polymer ?
#
loop_
_entity_poly.entity_id
_entity_poly.type
_entity_poly.pdbx_seq_one_letter_code
_entity_poly.pdbx_strand_id
1 'polypeptide(L)'
;NFISKQQRYVFTRPEDLPKAQVVWESTAQTNFIKSMWEAQDKATKTTGSRDPTAWMEYGPVWLRRDYWESLCHRWDTRPWQEMSQVAKCNRATHPKKNVHTSGSVSYATHSQKLRHELERAPTFRELFDRTHKQKRTDDYVNIVKI
;
A
#
# COMPACT_ATOMS: atom_id res chain seq x y z
N ASN A 1 33.47 22.83 2.62
CA ASN A 1 33.62 21.36 2.59
C ASN A 1 32.27 20.71 2.33
N PHE A 2 31.96 20.49 1.05
CA PHE A 2 30.73 19.82 0.59
C PHE A 2 30.97 18.30 0.71
N ILE A 3 30.44 17.67 1.76
CA ILE A 3 30.39 16.20 1.80
C ILE A 3 29.36 15.79 0.75
N SER A 4 29.81 15.14 -0.32
CA SER A 4 28.89 14.58 -1.31
C SER A 4 27.97 13.58 -0.60
N LYS A 5 26.66 13.69 -0.83
CA LYS A 5 25.64 12.81 -0.20
C LYS A 5 25.85 11.32 -0.51
N GLN A 6 26.79 10.98 -1.38
CA GLN A 6 27.16 9.62 -1.76
C GLN A 6 27.90 8.83 -0.66
N GLN A 7 28.47 9.49 0.36
CA GLN A 7 29.21 8.81 1.43
C GLN A 7 28.36 8.38 2.64
N ARG A 8 27.06 8.65 2.68
CA ARG A 8 26.25 8.42 3.89
C ARG A 8 25.78 6.97 4.07
N TYR A 9 25.84 6.14 3.02
CA TYR A 9 25.36 4.76 3.04
C TYR A 9 26.48 3.82 2.59
N VAL A 10 27.44 3.59 3.49
CA VAL A 10 28.45 2.54 3.30
C VAL A 10 27.84 1.23 3.78
N PHE A 11 27.51 0.34 2.85
CA PHE A 11 27.08 -1.01 3.20
C PHE A 11 28.30 -1.84 3.58
N THR A 12 28.32 -2.34 4.82
CA THR A 12 29.45 -3.10 5.37
C THR A 12 29.67 -4.41 4.62
N ARG A 13 28.59 -5.01 4.08
CA ARG A 13 28.67 -6.25 3.31
C ARG A 13 28.20 -6.04 1.86
N PRO A 14 28.88 -6.62 0.86
CA PRO A 14 28.50 -6.50 -0.54
C PRO A 14 27.06 -6.96 -0.85
N GLU A 15 26.54 -7.94 -0.10
CA GLU A 15 25.17 -8.46 -0.25
C GLU A 15 24.07 -7.54 0.30
N ASP A 16 24.42 -6.53 1.08
CA ASP A 16 23.44 -5.62 1.68
C ASP A 16 23.00 -4.53 0.68
N LEU A 17 23.86 -4.17 -0.28
CA LEU A 17 23.54 -3.16 -1.30
C LEU A 17 22.38 -3.62 -2.21
N PRO A 18 22.38 -4.84 -2.80
CA PRO A 18 21.24 -5.32 -3.59
C PRO A 18 19.95 -5.40 -2.77
N LYS A 19 20.02 -5.82 -1.50
CA LYS A 19 18.85 -5.89 -0.60
C LYS A 19 18.31 -4.50 -0.29
N ALA A 20 19.18 -3.55 0.01
CA ALA A 20 18.80 -2.17 0.27
C ALA A 20 18.21 -1.52 -0.98
N GLN A 21 18.73 -1.83 -2.17
CA GLN A 21 18.16 -1.36 -3.42
C GLN A 21 16.73 -1.90 -3.62
N VAL A 22 16.50 -3.20 -3.40
CA VAL A 22 15.16 -3.80 -3.50
C VAL A 22 14.18 -3.13 -2.51
N VAL A 23 14.60 -2.94 -1.25
CA VAL A 23 13.77 -2.28 -0.24
C VAL A 23 13.52 -0.81 -0.60
N TRP A 24 14.54 -0.10 -1.10
CA TRP A 24 14.42 1.29 -1.52
C TRP A 24 13.45 1.43 -2.69
N GLU A 25 13.59 0.60 -3.73
CA GLU A 25 12.71 0.61 -4.90
C GLU A 25 11.26 0.29 -4.50
N SER A 26 11.04 -0.72 -3.65
CA SER A 26 9.71 -1.05 -3.15
C SER A 26 9.10 0.09 -2.33
N THR A 27 9.89 0.68 -1.42
CA THR A 27 9.46 1.81 -0.59
C THR A 27 9.17 3.05 -1.44
N ALA A 28 10.01 3.33 -2.44
CA ALA A 28 9.83 4.42 -3.38
C ALA A 28 8.56 4.24 -4.22
N GLN A 29 8.26 3.02 -4.68
CA GLN A 29 7.02 2.73 -5.41
C GLN A 29 5.78 2.97 -4.54
N THR A 30 5.77 2.46 -3.31
CA THR A 30 4.64 2.68 -2.38
C THR A 30 4.46 4.16 -2.06
N ASN A 31 5.56 4.86 -1.76
CA ASN A 31 5.54 6.29 -1.47
C ASN A 31 5.11 7.10 -2.68
N PHE A 32 5.55 6.74 -3.89
CA PHE A 32 5.14 7.40 -5.12
C PHE A 32 3.64 7.32 -5.34
N ILE A 33 3.04 6.12 -5.17
CA ILE A 33 1.59 5.95 -5.26
C ILE A 33 0.89 6.87 -4.24
N LYS A 34 1.34 6.87 -2.99
CA LYS A 34 0.78 7.74 -1.95
C LYS A 34 0.88 9.22 -2.32
N SER A 35 2.05 9.67 -2.79
CA SER A 35 2.26 11.05 -3.24
C SER A 35 1.36 11.43 -4.42
N MET A 36 1.08 10.50 -5.34
CA MET A 36 0.12 10.71 -6.44
C MET A 36 -1.32 10.89 -5.92
N TRP A 37 -1.74 10.08 -4.94
CA TRP A 37 -3.06 10.23 -4.30
C TRP A 37 -3.19 11.57 -3.60
N GLU A 38 -2.17 11.98 -2.84
CA GLU A 38 -2.15 13.28 -2.15
C GLU A 38 -2.20 14.45 -3.14
N ALA A 39 -1.51 14.33 -4.28
CA ALA A 39 -1.56 15.34 -5.34
C ALA A 39 -2.96 15.46 -5.95
N GLN A 40 -3.62 14.33 -6.28
CA GLN A 40 -4.99 14.34 -6.80
C GLN A 40 -6.00 14.91 -5.79
N ASP A 41 -5.88 14.54 -4.51
CA ASP A 41 -6.75 15.04 -3.45
C ASP A 41 -6.58 16.55 -3.26
N LYS A 42 -5.33 17.04 -3.27
CA LYS A 42 -5.05 18.48 -3.24
C LYS A 42 -5.64 19.22 -4.44
N ALA A 43 -5.48 18.68 -5.65
CA ALA A 43 -6.06 19.26 -6.86
C ALA A 43 -7.59 19.30 -6.77
N THR A 44 -8.23 18.20 -6.35
CA THR A 44 -9.69 18.11 -6.15
C THR A 44 -10.19 19.15 -5.14
N LYS A 45 -9.48 19.32 -4.03
CA LYS A 45 -9.83 20.32 -2.99
C LYS A 45 -9.68 21.75 -3.49
N THR A 46 -8.69 22.01 -4.35
CA THR A 46 -8.42 23.35 -4.89
C THR A 46 -9.43 23.73 -5.96
N THR A 47 -9.78 22.79 -6.85
CA THR A 47 -10.72 23.03 -7.96
C THR A 47 -12.18 22.89 -7.54
N GLY A 48 -12.46 22.19 -6.43
CA GLY A 48 -13.81 21.80 -6.04
C GLY A 48 -14.43 20.73 -6.97
N SER A 49 -13.65 20.19 -7.92
CA SER A 49 -14.13 19.23 -8.91
C SER A 49 -13.30 17.94 -8.86
N ARG A 50 -13.99 16.81 -9.01
CA ARG A 50 -13.36 15.49 -9.14
C ARG A 50 -13.09 15.10 -10.60
N ASP A 51 -13.36 16.02 -11.53
CA ASP A 51 -13.03 15.90 -12.94
C ASP A 51 -11.52 16.06 -13.14
N PRO A 52 -10.81 15.04 -13.68
CA PRO A 52 -9.38 15.13 -13.96
C PRO A 52 -8.97 16.30 -14.85
N THR A 53 -9.86 16.77 -15.73
CA THR A 53 -9.57 17.90 -16.63
C THR A 53 -9.40 19.21 -15.85
N ALA A 54 -10.13 19.38 -14.75
CA ALA A 54 -9.99 20.53 -13.87
C ALA A 54 -8.66 20.56 -13.12
N TRP A 55 -7.95 19.43 -13.01
CA TRP A 55 -6.73 19.32 -12.21
C TRP A 55 -5.46 19.73 -12.95
N MET A 56 -5.49 19.94 -14.27
CA MET A 56 -4.30 20.12 -15.11
C MET A 56 -3.34 21.21 -14.62
N GLU A 57 -3.86 22.31 -14.08
CA GLU A 57 -3.05 23.42 -13.59
C GLU A 57 -2.61 23.28 -12.12
N TYR A 58 -3.12 22.26 -11.43
CA TYR A 58 -2.96 22.05 -9.99
C TYR A 58 -2.07 20.85 -9.65
N GLY A 59 -1.15 20.52 -10.56
CA GLY A 59 -0.18 19.45 -10.37
C GLY A 59 0.81 19.71 -9.24
N PRO A 60 1.47 18.66 -8.71
CA PRO A 60 2.43 18.82 -7.64
C PRO A 60 3.75 19.42 -8.15
N VAL A 61 4.41 20.23 -7.32
CA VAL A 61 5.67 20.95 -7.66
C VAL A 61 6.81 20.00 -8.06
N TRP A 62 6.80 18.77 -7.55
CA TRP A 62 7.84 17.77 -7.83
C TRP A 62 7.62 17.01 -9.14
N LEU A 63 6.47 17.15 -9.80
CA LEU A 63 6.17 16.51 -11.09
C LEU A 63 6.14 17.56 -12.19
N ARG A 64 6.78 17.28 -13.33
CA ARG A 64 6.70 18.18 -14.47
C ARG A 64 5.26 18.31 -14.95
N ARG A 65 4.89 19.52 -15.35
CA ARG A 65 3.52 19.88 -15.76
C ARG A 65 3.00 19.02 -16.90
N ASP A 66 3.82 18.75 -17.92
CA ASP A 66 3.46 17.92 -19.08
C ASP A 66 3.14 16.47 -18.69
N TYR A 67 3.87 15.91 -17.73
CA TYR A 67 3.56 14.58 -17.18
C TYR A 67 2.26 14.58 -16.40
N TRP A 68 2.02 15.62 -15.60
CA TRP A 68 0.77 15.75 -14.86
C TRP A 68 -0.44 15.90 -15.80
N GLU A 69 -0.35 16.74 -16.82
CA GLU A 69 -1.39 16.91 -17.84
C GLU A 69 -1.68 15.59 -18.57
N SER A 70 -0.63 14.86 -18.96
CA SER A 70 -0.77 13.53 -19.57
C SER A 70 -1.50 12.53 -18.67
N LEU A 71 -1.25 12.59 -17.36
CA LEU A 71 -1.95 11.76 -16.37
C LEU A 71 -3.41 12.17 -16.20
N CYS A 72 -3.70 13.47 -16.15
CA CYS A 72 -5.07 13.99 -16.14
C CYS A 72 -5.86 13.48 -17.35
N HIS A 73 -5.30 13.55 -18.56
CA HIS A 73 -5.92 12.98 -19.76
C HIS A 73 -6.14 11.47 -19.65
N ARG A 74 -5.16 10.72 -19.10
CA ARG A 74 -5.31 9.28 -18.89
C ARG A 74 -6.44 8.95 -17.92
N TRP A 75 -6.57 9.71 -16.83
CA TRP A 75 -7.62 9.52 -15.84
C TRP A 75 -9.00 9.95 -16.34
N ASP A 76 -9.06 10.89 -17.27
CA ASP A 76 -10.30 11.28 -17.91
C ASP A 76 -10.85 10.21 -18.87
N THR A 77 -10.01 9.25 -19.31
CA THR A 77 -10.48 8.18 -20.19
C THR A 77 -11.58 7.33 -19.53
N ARG A 78 -12.64 7.03 -20.30
CA ARG A 78 -13.76 6.19 -19.86
C ARG A 78 -13.32 4.86 -19.21
N PRO A 79 -12.38 4.06 -19.78
CA PRO A 79 -11.96 2.81 -19.16
C PRO A 79 -11.37 3.02 -17.76
N TRP A 80 -10.62 4.10 -17.55
CA TRP A 80 -10.04 4.40 -16.25
C TRP A 80 -11.12 4.80 -15.24
N GLN A 81 -12.06 5.66 -15.64
CA GLN A 81 -13.17 6.06 -14.78
C GLN A 81 -14.03 4.88 -14.37
N GLU A 82 -14.36 3.97 -15.29
CA GLU A 82 -15.13 2.75 -15.00
C GLU A 82 -14.41 1.85 -13.98
N MET A 83 -13.11 1.59 -14.18
CA MET A 83 -12.30 0.84 -13.22
C MET A 83 -12.24 1.52 -11.85
N SER A 84 -12.10 2.85 -11.84
CA SER A 84 -12.04 3.64 -10.61
C SER A 84 -13.35 3.56 -9.82
N GLN A 85 -14.49 3.63 -10.51
CA GLN A 85 -15.81 3.48 -9.90
C GLN A 85 -16.03 2.06 -9.37
N VAL A 86 -15.68 1.02 -10.15
CA VAL A 86 -15.77 -0.37 -9.67
C VAL A 86 -14.90 -0.58 -8.43
N ALA A 87 -13.66 -0.09 -8.44
CA ALA A 87 -12.78 -0.17 -7.28
C ALA A 87 -13.33 0.59 -6.06
N LYS A 88 -13.96 1.75 -6.28
CA LYS A 88 -14.64 2.52 -5.22
C LYS A 88 -15.83 1.76 -4.66
N CYS A 89 -16.68 1.19 -5.51
CA CYS A 89 -17.81 0.35 -5.10
C CYS A 89 -17.30 -0.85 -4.29
N ASN A 90 -16.27 -1.56 -4.77
CA ASN A 90 -15.69 -2.71 -4.04
C ASN A 90 -15.20 -2.33 -2.63
N ARG A 91 -14.59 -1.15 -2.47
CA ARG A 91 -14.21 -0.63 -1.14
C ARG A 91 -15.43 -0.29 -0.28
N ALA A 92 -16.46 0.31 -0.86
CA ALA A 92 -17.68 0.72 -0.17
C ALA A 92 -18.57 -0.47 0.25
N THR A 93 -18.65 -1.53 -0.56
CA THR A 93 -19.44 -2.75 -0.28
C THR A 93 -18.83 -3.58 0.86
N HIS A 94 -17.58 -3.34 1.21
CA HIS A 94 -16.86 -4.08 2.25
C HIS A 94 -16.17 -3.15 3.26
N PRO A 95 -16.92 -2.26 3.95
CA PRO A 95 -16.34 -1.23 4.82
C PRO A 95 -15.62 -1.81 6.04
N LYS A 96 -15.92 -3.05 6.42
CA LYS A 96 -15.28 -3.78 7.53
C LYS A 96 -14.08 -4.64 7.11
N LYS A 97 -13.68 -4.65 5.82
CA LYS A 97 -12.57 -5.50 5.32
C LYS A 97 -11.17 -4.87 5.39
N ASN A 98 -10.96 -3.85 6.23
CA ASN A 98 -9.69 -3.71 6.95
C ASN A 98 -9.55 -4.82 8.02
N VAL A 99 -10.03 -6.04 7.73
CA VAL A 99 -9.71 -7.21 8.51
C VAL A 99 -8.28 -7.50 8.11
N HIS A 100 -7.36 -7.39 9.06
CA HIS A 100 -6.01 -7.92 8.91
C HIS A 100 -6.10 -9.31 8.29
N THR A 101 -5.79 -9.40 7.00
CA THR A 101 -5.76 -10.67 6.27
C THR A 101 -4.39 -11.24 6.54
N SER A 102 -4.32 -12.34 7.29
CA SER A 102 -3.10 -13.11 7.45
C SER A 102 -2.86 -13.97 6.19
N GLY A 103 -2.95 -13.34 5.01
CA GLY A 103 -2.94 -13.98 3.69
C GLY A 103 -4.32 -14.02 3.01
N SER A 104 -4.59 -15.09 2.27
CA SER A 104 -5.83 -15.29 1.48
C SER A 104 -7.08 -15.59 2.34
N VAL A 105 -6.91 -15.76 3.66
CA VAL A 105 -7.98 -16.09 4.59
C VAL A 105 -8.09 -15.00 5.65
N SER A 106 -9.32 -14.54 5.91
CA SER A 106 -9.56 -13.47 6.88
C SER A 106 -9.31 -13.92 8.32
N TYR A 107 -8.93 -12.98 9.19
CA TYR A 107 -8.81 -13.21 10.64
C TYR A 107 -10.10 -13.76 11.25
N ALA A 108 -11.26 -13.33 10.76
CA ALA A 108 -12.56 -13.83 11.18
C ALA A 108 -12.75 -15.32 10.85
N THR A 109 -12.33 -15.73 9.65
CA THR A 109 -12.35 -17.14 9.24
C THR A 109 -11.38 -17.97 10.07
N HIS A 110 -10.17 -17.47 10.36
CA HIS A 110 -9.24 -18.14 11.27
C HIS A 110 -9.82 -18.25 12.70
N SER A 111 -10.48 -17.20 13.20
CA SER A 111 -11.12 -17.21 14.51
C SER A 111 -12.24 -18.24 14.58
N GLN A 112 -13.10 -18.33 13.57
CA GLN A 112 -14.17 -19.31 13.52
C GLN A 112 -13.63 -20.74 13.48
N LYS A 113 -12.63 -21.02 12.65
CA LYS A 113 -11.98 -22.35 12.62
C LYS A 113 -11.38 -22.71 13.99
N LEU A 114 -10.71 -21.76 14.63
CA LEU A 114 -10.07 -21.98 15.93
C LEU A 114 -11.10 -22.12 17.07
N ARG A 115 -12.28 -21.47 16.96
CA ARG A 115 -13.41 -21.71 17.88
C ARG A 115 -13.90 -23.14 17.82
N HIS A 116 -14.02 -23.71 16.62
CA HIS A 116 -14.42 -25.10 16.45
C HIS A 116 -13.36 -26.07 16.94
N GLU A 117 -12.07 -25.78 16.75
CA GLU A 117 -10.96 -26.63 17.21
C GLU A 117 -10.76 -26.62 18.74
N LEU A 118 -11.00 -25.48 19.40
CA LEU A 118 -10.82 -25.34 20.85
C LEU A 118 -12.11 -25.52 21.65
N GLU A 119 -13.25 -25.64 20.99
CA GLU A 119 -14.60 -25.66 21.59
C GLU A 119 -14.91 -24.45 22.50
N ARG A 120 -14.14 -23.36 22.34
CA ARG A 120 -14.29 -22.11 23.08
C ARG A 120 -13.88 -20.92 22.23
N ALA A 121 -14.15 -19.71 22.72
CA ALA A 121 -13.60 -18.51 22.11
C ALA A 121 -12.05 -18.54 22.17
N PRO A 122 -11.35 -18.39 21.02
CA PRO A 122 -9.90 -18.29 21.00
C PRO A 122 -9.48 -16.94 21.55
N THR A 123 -8.37 -16.94 22.29
CA THR A 123 -7.71 -15.72 22.71
C THR A 123 -7.03 -15.04 21.51
N PHE A 124 -6.73 -13.75 21.65
CA PHE A 124 -5.99 -13.02 20.62
C PHE A 124 -4.62 -13.66 20.35
N ARG A 125 -3.93 -14.16 21.37
CA ARG A 125 -2.60 -14.78 21.23
C ARG A 125 -2.65 -16.07 20.41
N GLU A 126 -3.63 -16.93 20.66
CA GLU A 126 -3.81 -18.18 19.90
C GLU A 126 -4.14 -17.92 18.44
N LEU A 127 -4.96 -16.89 18.19
CA LEU A 127 -5.29 -16.48 16.83
C LEU A 127 -4.09 -15.86 16.11
N PHE A 128 -3.26 -15.11 16.82
CA PHE A 128 -2.00 -14.57 16.32
C PHE A 128 -1.00 -15.68 15.99
N ASP A 129 -0.80 -16.63 16.89
CA ASP A 129 0.13 -17.74 16.68
C ASP A 129 -0.32 -18.61 15.50
N ARG A 130 -1.61 -18.90 15.37
CA ARG A 130 -2.15 -19.65 14.22
C ARG A 130 -1.96 -18.96 12.88
N THR A 131 -1.91 -17.63 12.87
CA THR A 131 -1.79 -16.83 11.65
C THR A 131 -0.35 -16.46 11.32
N HIS A 132 0.58 -16.58 12.28
CA HIS A 132 1.95 -16.10 12.14
C HIS A 132 3.02 -17.13 12.49
N LYS A 133 2.66 -18.37 12.81
CA LYS A 133 3.61 -19.49 12.92
C LYS A 133 3.51 -20.45 11.75
N GLN A 134 4.66 -20.97 11.32
CA GLN A 134 4.69 -22.02 10.30
C GLN A 134 4.21 -23.35 10.89
N LYS A 135 3.29 -24.05 10.19
CA LYS A 135 2.75 -25.33 10.64
C LYS A 135 3.80 -26.43 10.88
N ARG A 136 4.97 -26.36 10.22
CA ARG A 136 6.01 -27.40 10.31
C ARG A 136 7.07 -27.13 11.36
N THR A 137 7.40 -25.87 11.62
CA THR A 137 8.53 -25.51 12.49
C THR A 137 8.11 -24.81 13.78
N ASP A 138 6.83 -24.41 13.90
CA ASP A 138 6.30 -23.55 14.97
C ASP A 138 7.04 -22.20 15.10
N ASP A 139 7.91 -21.88 14.15
CA ASP A 139 8.61 -20.61 14.09
C ASP A 139 7.70 -19.52 13.55
N TYR A 140 7.89 -18.31 14.06
CA TYR A 140 7.22 -17.14 13.52
C TYR A 140 7.70 -16.87 12.08
N VAL A 141 6.75 -16.64 11.17
CA VAL A 141 7.09 -16.19 9.82
C VAL A 141 7.72 -14.79 9.96
N ASN A 142 8.91 -14.57 9.39
CA ASN A 142 9.56 -13.26 9.38
C ASN A 142 8.71 -12.26 8.61
N ILE A 143 7.87 -11.51 9.32
CA ILE A 143 7.13 -10.38 8.75
C ILE A 143 8.04 -9.17 8.90
N VAL A 144 8.71 -8.79 7.82
CA VAL A 144 9.23 -7.42 7.69
C VAL A 144 8.02 -6.51 7.86
N LYS A 145 8.05 -5.71 8.94
CA LYS A 145 6.94 -4.88 9.40
C LYS A 145 6.48 -3.94 8.29
N ILE A 146 5.16 -3.89 8.13
CA ILE A 146 4.40 -2.86 7.41
C ILE A 146 4.67 -1.49 8.05
#